data_AF-A0AA88VT31-F1
#
_entry.id   AF-A0AA88VT31-F1
#
_cell.length_a   1.000
_cell.length_b   1.000
_cell.length_c   1.000
_cell.angle_alpha   90.00
_cell.angle_beta   90.00
_cell.angle_gamma   90.00
#
_symmetry.space_group_name_H-M   'P 1'
#
loop_
_entity.id
_entity.type
_entity.pdbx_description
1 polymer ?
#
loop_
_entity_poly.entity_id
_entity_poly.type
_entity_poly.pdbx_seq_one_letter_code
_entity_poly.pdbx_strand_id
1 'polypeptide(L)'
;MASTAASLSWNSSSWLHNRTLTKPMSETIIASDRGLAMVVTAQKKAQKTRKIILKEDVVDLGKKGQLLDVKAGFYRNFLHPTGKAQIVTPLLLKEMKMEEERIEAEKQRVKEEAQQLALIFETVGAFKVKRKGGKGKQIFGTVTAQDLVDIIKAQLQRDVDKRIVSLPEIRETGEYIAELKLHPDVTARVRLNIFAN
;
A
#
# COMPACT_ATOMS: atom_id res chain seq x y z
N MET A 1 33.86 14.43 -56.67
CA MET A 1 34.41 15.80 -56.50
C MET A 1 34.81 15.95 -55.03
N ALA A 2 36.14 16.03 -54.80
CA ALA A 2 36.94 16.54 -53.66
C ALA A 2 36.35 16.50 -52.22
N SER A 3 36.90 15.75 -51.24
CA SER A 3 38.19 15.89 -50.48
C SER A 3 38.07 16.86 -49.28
N THR A 4 38.66 16.71 -48.09
CA THR A 4 39.37 15.65 -47.31
C THR A 4 39.63 16.24 -45.90
N ALA A 5 39.66 15.38 -44.88
CA ALA A 5 40.47 15.35 -43.63
C ALA A 5 40.91 16.65 -42.91
N ALA A 6 40.65 16.73 -41.60
CA ALA A 6 41.30 17.63 -40.65
C ALA A 6 42.29 16.86 -39.75
N SER A 7 43.48 17.45 -39.56
CA SER A 7 44.71 16.87 -39.05
C SER A 7 44.92 17.07 -37.54
N LEU A 8 45.62 16.11 -36.94
CA LEU A 8 46.26 16.16 -35.63
C LEU A 8 47.47 17.12 -35.66
N SER A 9 47.68 17.90 -34.60
CA SER A 9 48.95 18.61 -34.38
C SER A 9 49.66 18.07 -33.12
N TRP A 10 50.87 17.58 -33.33
CA TRP A 10 51.85 17.29 -32.30
C TRP A 10 52.69 18.54 -32.07
N ASN A 11 52.92 18.90 -30.80
CA ASN A 11 53.99 19.82 -30.46
C ASN A 11 55.25 19.01 -30.14
N SER A 12 56.25 19.19 -31.01
CA SER A 12 57.59 18.64 -30.90
C SER A 12 58.50 19.72 -30.33
N SER A 13 59.38 19.35 -29.40
CA SER A 13 60.57 20.14 -29.11
C SER A 13 61.73 19.17 -28.95
N SER A 14 62.56 19.18 -29.99
CA SER A 14 63.96 18.72 -30.05
C SER A 14 64.75 19.28 -28.85
N TRP A 15 65.89 18.75 -28.44
CA TRP A 15 67.17 18.85 -29.14
C TRP A 15 68.13 17.76 -28.65
N LEU A 16 68.76 17.11 -29.63
CA LEU A 16 69.88 16.19 -29.51
C LEU A 16 71.10 16.86 -28.89
N HIS A 17 71.91 16.13 -28.12
CA HIS A 17 73.36 16.10 -28.30
C HIS A 17 73.91 14.71 -27.97
N ASN A 18 74.58 14.12 -28.96
CA ASN A 18 75.39 12.91 -28.86
C ASN A 18 76.58 13.12 -27.92
N ARG A 19 76.89 12.10 -27.11
CA ARG A 19 78.28 11.77 -26.75
C ARG A 19 78.39 10.30 -26.40
N THR A 20 79.03 9.56 -27.27
CA THR A 20 79.57 8.23 -27.00
C THR A 20 80.78 8.38 -26.06
N LEU A 21 80.77 7.66 -24.94
CA LEU A 21 81.99 7.31 -24.22
C LEU A 21 81.87 5.88 -23.74
N THR A 22 82.66 5.02 -24.37
CA THR A 22 82.92 3.65 -23.94
C THR A 22 83.89 3.66 -22.77
N LYS A 23 83.62 2.87 -21.72
CA LYS A 23 84.67 2.13 -21.00
C LYS A 23 84.06 0.94 -20.21
N PRO A 24 84.73 -0.22 -20.14
CA PRO A 24 84.15 -1.48 -19.65
C PRO A 24 84.57 -1.86 -18.22
N MET A 25 83.81 -2.82 -17.67
CA MET A 25 84.14 -3.81 -16.61
C MET A 25 84.83 -3.34 -15.31
N SER A 26 84.15 -3.52 -14.18
CA SER A 26 84.49 -4.55 -13.17
C SER A 26 83.58 -4.46 -11.93
N GLU A 27 83.04 -5.63 -11.58
CA GLU A 27 82.55 -6.15 -10.29
C GLU A 27 82.15 -5.18 -9.16
N THR A 28 80.91 -5.32 -8.68
CA THR A 28 80.66 -5.90 -7.34
C THR A 28 79.22 -6.43 -7.31
N ILE A 29 79.07 -7.74 -7.12
CA ILE A 29 77.80 -8.38 -6.76
C ILE A 29 77.54 -8.07 -5.28
N ILE A 30 76.52 -7.25 -4.97
CA ILE A 30 75.93 -7.18 -3.63
C ILE A 30 74.42 -7.38 -3.77
N ALA A 31 74.01 -8.57 -3.33
CA ALA A 31 72.72 -8.99 -2.81
C ALA A 31 71.51 -8.04 -2.99
N SER A 32 70.48 -8.54 -3.68
CA SER A 32 69.19 -8.74 -3.02
C SER A 32 68.29 -9.62 -3.87
N ASP A 33 68.16 -10.86 -3.42
CA ASP A 33 67.01 -11.72 -3.61
C ASP A 33 65.71 -10.93 -3.37
N ARG A 34 64.96 -10.66 -4.45
CA ARG A 34 63.52 -10.36 -4.38
C ARG A 34 62.88 -10.92 -5.64
N GLY A 35 62.44 -12.17 -5.53
CA GLY A 35 61.44 -12.72 -6.44
C GLY A 35 60.30 -11.72 -6.65
N LEU A 36 59.77 -11.66 -7.87
CA LEU A 36 58.59 -10.88 -8.21
C LEU A 36 57.41 -11.36 -7.34
N ALA A 37 57.27 -10.80 -6.15
CA ALA A 37 56.19 -11.09 -5.25
C ALA A 37 54.90 -10.52 -5.87
N MET A 38 54.02 -11.40 -6.31
CA MET A 38 52.65 -11.03 -6.67
C MET A 38 51.98 -10.43 -5.43
N VAL A 39 51.80 -9.11 -5.40
CA VAL A 39 51.05 -8.43 -4.34
C VAL A 39 49.56 -8.70 -4.58
N VAL A 40 49.04 -9.76 -3.96
CA VAL A 40 47.59 -10.01 -3.92
C VAL A 40 46.95 -8.95 -3.02
N THR A 41 46.43 -7.89 -3.64
CA THR A 41 45.64 -6.89 -2.91
C THR A 41 44.23 -7.44 -2.75
N ALA A 42 43.84 -7.78 -1.51
CA ALA A 42 42.49 -8.24 -1.21
C ALA A 42 41.47 -7.12 -1.46
N GLN A 43 40.56 -7.32 -2.40
CA GLN A 43 39.43 -6.40 -2.61
C GLN A 43 38.31 -6.72 -1.61
N LYS A 44 37.75 -5.67 -0.98
CA LYS A 44 36.61 -5.80 -0.04
C LYS A 44 35.38 -6.33 -0.79
N LYS A 45 34.84 -7.48 -0.34
CA LYS A 45 33.68 -8.13 -0.96
C LYS A 45 32.42 -7.28 -0.83
N ALA A 46 31.78 -6.96 -1.95
CA ALA A 46 30.46 -6.33 -1.97
C ALA A 46 29.36 -7.33 -1.54
N GLN A 47 28.43 -6.88 -0.70
CA GLN A 47 27.28 -7.70 -0.29
C GLN A 47 26.18 -7.63 -1.35
N LYS A 48 25.75 -8.78 -1.86
CA LYS A 48 24.64 -8.87 -2.81
C LYS A 48 23.31 -8.82 -2.06
N THR A 49 22.44 -7.88 -2.42
CA THR A 49 21.07 -7.76 -1.89
C THR A 49 20.04 -8.15 -2.95
N ARG A 50 18.82 -8.49 -2.54
CA ARG A 50 17.67 -8.81 -3.39
C ARG A 50 16.41 -8.16 -2.83
N LYS A 51 15.60 -7.58 -3.72
CA LYS A 51 14.26 -7.08 -3.40
C LYS A 51 13.29 -8.24 -3.33
N ILE A 52 12.63 -8.39 -2.19
CA ILE A 52 11.69 -9.48 -1.95
C ILE A 52 10.38 -8.95 -1.40
N ILE A 53 9.33 -9.74 -1.58
CA ILE A 53 8.03 -9.57 -0.95
C ILE A 53 7.80 -10.75 -0.02
N LEU A 54 7.48 -10.49 1.24
CA LEU A 54 7.16 -11.54 2.21
C LEU A 54 5.74 -12.08 1.94
N LYS A 55 5.62 -13.40 1.85
CA LYS A 55 4.33 -14.09 1.73
C LYS A 55 3.73 -14.46 3.08
N GLU A 56 4.57 -14.52 4.11
CA GLU A 56 4.21 -14.87 5.49
C GLU A 56 4.87 -13.88 6.46
N ASP A 57 4.34 -13.82 7.68
CA ASP A 57 5.00 -13.07 8.75
C ASP A 57 6.28 -13.82 9.17
N VAL A 58 7.39 -13.08 9.26
CA VAL A 58 8.68 -13.63 9.65
C VAL A 58 9.24 -12.78 10.78
N VAL A 59 9.46 -13.45 11.92
CA VAL A 59 10.12 -12.89 13.09
C VAL A 59 11.44 -12.26 12.67
N ASP A 60 11.71 -11.05 13.16
CA ASP A 60 12.89 -10.21 12.86
C ASP A 60 12.99 -9.60 11.45
N LEU A 61 12.06 -9.88 10.52
CA LEU A 61 12.03 -9.23 9.21
C LEU A 61 10.84 -8.29 9.04
N GLY A 62 9.63 -8.78 9.35
CA GLY A 62 8.41 -8.02 9.12
C GLY A 62 7.20 -8.88 8.76
N LYS A 63 6.09 -8.18 8.52
CA LYS A 63 4.78 -8.80 8.26
C LYS A 63 4.65 -9.25 6.79
N LYS A 64 3.69 -10.15 6.56
CA LYS A 64 3.24 -10.52 5.21
C LYS A 64 2.92 -9.29 4.36
N GLY A 65 3.33 -9.31 3.09
CA GLY A 65 3.08 -8.24 2.12
C GLY A 65 4.07 -7.08 2.18
N GLN A 66 5.11 -7.15 3.02
CA GLN A 66 6.14 -6.12 3.05
C GLN A 66 7.21 -6.30 1.95
N LEU A 67 7.54 -5.20 1.27
CA LEU A 67 8.67 -5.11 0.36
C LEU A 67 9.94 -4.78 1.16
N LEU A 68 10.97 -5.63 1.08
CA LEU A 68 12.25 -5.35 1.71
C LEU A 68 13.45 -5.86 0.89
N ASP A 69 14.60 -5.23 1.14
CA ASP A 69 15.87 -5.62 0.55
C ASP A 69 16.62 -6.54 1.52
N VAL A 70 16.76 -7.82 1.16
CA VAL A 70 17.47 -8.82 1.97
C VAL A 70 18.80 -9.21 1.35
N LYS A 71 19.71 -9.76 2.15
CA LYS A 71 20.93 -10.39 1.64
C LYS A 71 20.56 -11.58 0.73
N ALA A 72 21.20 -11.68 -0.43
CA ALA A 72 20.90 -12.69 -1.43
C ALA A 72 21.04 -14.13 -0.90
N GLY A 73 21.99 -14.37 0.01
CA GLY A 73 22.19 -15.68 0.65
C GLY A 73 21.04 -16.05 1.59
N PHE A 74 20.50 -15.07 2.31
CA PHE A 74 19.39 -15.29 3.23
C PHE A 74 18.09 -15.62 2.47
N TYR A 75 17.81 -14.94 1.36
CA TYR A 75 16.72 -15.32 0.47
C TYR A 75 16.88 -16.75 -0.07
N ARG A 76 18.04 -17.08 -0.64
CA ARG A 76 18.26 -18.39 -1.30
C ARG A 76 18.25 -19.57 -0.34
N ASN A 77 18.83 -19.41 0.85
CA ASN A 77 19.03 -20.52 1.78
C ASN A 77 17.86 -20.71 2.74
N PHE A 78 17.13 -19.64 3.08
CA PHE A 78 16.05 -19.69 4.07
C PHE A 78 14.70 -19.35 3.43
N LEU A 79 14.51 -18.11 2.96
CA LEU A 79 13.16 -17.63 2.59
C LEU A 79 12.56 -18.32 1.36
N HIS A 80 13.39 -18.65 0.37
CA HIS A 80 12.94 -19.29 -0.86
C HIS A 80 12.57 -20.77 -0.65
N PRO A 81 13.44 -21.61 -0.04
CA PRO A 81 13.08 -23.01 0.26
C PRO A 81 11.87 -23.15 1.19
N THR A 82 11.72 -22.25 2.17
CA THR A 82 10.56 -22.27 3.07
C THR A 82 9.31 -21.62 2.48
N GLY A 83 9.37 -21.09 1.25
CA GLY A 83 8.22 -20.45 0.59
C GLY A 83 7.75 -19.12 1.21
N LYS A 84 8.55 -18.54 2.11
CA LYS A 84 8.19 -17.36 2.92
C LYS A 84 8.33 -16.04 2.18
N ALA A 85 9.06 -16.02 1.07
CA ALA A 85 9.24 -14.82 0.26
C ALA A 85 9.27 -15.10 -1.24
N GLN A 86 8.94 -14.10 -2.04
CA GLN A 86 9.03 -14.11 -3.50
C GLN A 86 9.90 -12.96 -3.99
N ILE A 87 10.59 -13.15 -5.11
CA ILE A 87 11.36 -12.05 -5.74
C ILE A 87 10.39 -11.04 -6.32
N VAL A 88 10.68 -9.77 -6.05
CA VAL A 88 9.95 -8.65 -6.64
C VAL A 88 10.44 -8.46 -8.08
N THR A 89 9.62 -8.87 -9.04
CA THR A 89 9.82 -8.58 -10.47
C THR A 89 9.05 -7.32 -10.86
N PRO A 90 9.48 -6.58 -11.90
CA PRO A 90 8.73 -5.40 -12.37
C PRO A 90 7.32 -5.75 -12.84
N LEU A 91 7.09 -6.98 -13.30
CA LEU A 91 5.77 -7.48 -13.64
C LEU A 91 4.89 -7.65 -12.38
N LEU A 92 5.41 -8.35 -11.37
CA LEU A 92 4.71 -8.57 -10.11
C LEU A 92 4.35 -7.24 -9.42
N LEU A 93 5.25 -6.24 -9.47
CA LEU A 93 4.96 -4.91 -8.95
C LEU A 93 3.79 -4.23 -9.64
N LYS A 94 3.65 -4.41 -10.95
CA LYS A 94 2.53 -3.83 -11.71
C LYS A 94 1.23 -4.56 -11.36
N GLU A 95 1.25 -5.89 -11.31
CA GLU A 95 0.10 -6.70 -10.92
C GLU A 95 -0.42 -6.34 -9.52
N MET A 96 0.50 -6.20 -8.55
CA MET A 96 0.12 -5.77 -7.20
C MET A 96 -0.53 -4.39 -7.18
N LYS A 97 0.04 -3.42 -7.91
CA LYS A 97 -0.55 -2.07 -7.99
C LYS A 97 -1.93 -2.08 -8.62
N MET A 98 -2.11 -2.83 -9.70
CA MET A 98 -3.41 -2.97 -10.36
C MET A 98 -4.45 -3.59 -9.44
N GLU A 99 -4.06 -4.59 -8.64
CA GLU A 99 -4.95 -5.22 -7.67
C GLU A 99 -5.27 -4.28 -6.50
N GLU A 100 -4.27 -3.55 -5.99
CA GLU A 100 -4.47 -2.52 -4.96
C GLU A 100 -5.41 -1.41 -5.44
N GLU A 101 -5.20 -0.89 -6.66
CA GLU A 101 -6.05 0.11 -7.29
C GLU A 101 -7.48 -0.41 -7.49
N ARG A 102 -7.64 -1.68 -7.88
CA ARG A 102 -8.96 -2.31 -8.02
C ARG A 102 -9.68 -2.40 -6.67
N ILE A 103 -9.00 -2.90 -5.64
CA ILE A 103 -9.55 -3.02 -4.29
C ILE A 103 -9.92 -1.63 -3.75
N GLU A 104 -9.09 -0.63 -3.98
CA GLU A 104 -9.35 0.74 -3.54
C GLU A 104 -10.52 1.37 -4.30
N ALA A 105 -10.60 1.16 -5.61
CA ALA A 105 -11.74 1.60 -6.43
C ALA A 105 -13.05 0.93 -5.99
N GLU A 106 -13.03 -0.37 -5.67
CA GLU A 106 -14.20 -1.08 -5.15
C GLU A 106 -14.63 -0.53 -3.78
N LYS A 107 -13.69 -0.28 -2.87
CA LYS A 107 -13.99 0.38 -1.57
C LYS A 107 -14.58 1.77 -1.75
N GLN A 108 -14.03 2.58 -2.65
CA GLN A 108 -14.51 3.91 -2.94
C GLN A 108 -15.94 3.87 -3.50
N ARG A 109 -16.21 2.98 -4.47
CA ARG A 109 -17.55 2.79 -5.01
C ARG A 109 -18.56 2.40 -3.94
N VAL A 110 -18.25 1.42 -3.10
CA VAL A 110 -19.13 1.00 -1.99
C VAL A 110 -19.39 2.16 -1.02
N LYS A 111 -18.36 2.96 -0.73
CA LYS A 111 -18.49 4.15 0.12
C LYS A 111 -19.37 5.22 -0.52
N GLU A 112 -19.19 5.50 -1.81
CA GLU A 112 -19.99 6.46 -2.57
C GLU A 112 -21.45 6.03 -2.65
N GLU A 113 -21.72 4.75 -2.94
CA GLU A 113 -23.07 4.18 -2.92
C GLU A 113 -23.72 4.33 -1.54
N ALA A 114 -22.98 4.04 -0.47
CA ALA A 114 -23.46 4.23 0.90
C ALA A 114 -23.75 5.71 1.23
N GLN A 115 -22.92 6.64 0.74
CA GLN A 115 -23.14 8.08 0.90
C GLN A 115 -24.39 8.56 0.14
N GLN A 116 -24.58 8.09 -1.10
CA GLN A 116 -25.79 8.39 -1.86
C GLN A 116 -27.03 7.86 -1.16
N LEU A 117 -26.98 6.64 -0.63
CA LEU A 117 -28.07 6.09 0.17
C LEU A 117 -28.35 6.93 1.42
N ALA A 118 -27.30 7.36 2.13
CA ALA A 118 -27.46 8.23 3.29
C ALA A 118 -28.19 9.54 2.95
N LEU A 119 -27.80 10.20 1.84
CA LEU A 119 -28.46 11.41 1.37
C LEU A 119 -29.93 11.18 1.01
N ILE A 120 -30.25 10.04 0.39
CA ILE A 120 -31.65 9.67 0.10
C ILE A 120 -32.44 9.55 1.40
N PHE A 121 -31.92 8.84 2.41
CA PHE A 121 -32.59 8.69 3.69
C PHE A 121 -32.79 10.01 4.45
N GLU A 122 -31.85 10.93 4.34
CA GLU A 122 -31.98 12.27 4.93
C GLU A 122 -33.00 13.14 4.19
N THR A 123 -33.12 12.98 2.87
CA THR A 123 -34.01 13.78 2.02
C THR A 123 -35.47 13.31 2.08
N VAL A 124 -35.71 12.00 2.28
CA VAL A 124 -37.06 11.39 2.29
C VAL A 124 -37.97 11.92 3.40
N GLY A 125 -37.42 12.63 4.39
CA GLY A 125 -38.20 13.34 5.41
C GLY A 125 -38.59 12.44 6.59
N ALA A 126 -39.61 12.85 7.35
CA ALA A 126 -40.02 12.16 8.57
C ALA A 126 -40.88 10.92 8.28
N PHE A 127 -40.38 9.74 8.65
CA PHE A 127 -41.11 8.48 8.55
C PHE A 127 -42.20 8.43 9.63
N LYS A 128 -43.43 8.12 9.23
CA LYS A 128 -44.59 8.09 10.11
C LYS A 128 -44.75 6.69 10.71
N VAL A 129 -44.50 6.57 12.02
CA VAL A 129 -44.68 5.32 12.77
C VAL A 129 -46.02 5.37 13.48
N LYS A 130 -46.92 4.43 13.17
CA LYS A 130 -48.24 4.33 13.84
C LYS A 130 -48.18 3.29 14.94
N ARG A 131 -48.54 3.66 16.18
CA ARG A 131 -48.68 2.73 17.31
C ARG A 131 -49.94 3.03 18.11
N LYS A 132 -50.43 2.05 18.88
CA LYS A 132 -51.60 2.23 19.76
C LYS A 132 -51.28 3.22 20.86
N GLY A 133 -52.11 4.25 21.01
CA GLY A 133 -51.96 5.25 22.07
C GLY A 133 -52.29 4.67 23.45
N GLY A 134 -51.47 5.01 24.45
CA GLY A 134 -51.68 4.74 25.87
C GLY A 134 -52.29 5.93 26.60
N LYS A 135 -52.05 6.03 27.91
CA LYS A 135 -52.51 7.19 28.69
C LYS A 135 -51.67 8.42 28.34
N GLY A 136 -52.32 9.50 27.88
CA GLY A 136 -51.65 10.76 27.55
C GLY A 136 -50.76 10.65 26.31
N LYS A 137 -49.47 10.96 26.45
CA LYS A 137 -48.46 10.89 25.36
C LYS A 137 -47.72 9.55 25.26
N GLN A 138 -48.02 8.58 26.11
CA GLN A 138 -47.36 7.27 26.07
C GLN A 138 -47.97 6.39 24.97
N ILE A 139 -47.16 5.52 24.37
CA ILE A 139 -47.62 4.49 23.44
C ILE A 139 -47.56 3.10 24.09
N PHE A 140 -48.39 2.18 23.61
CA PHE A 140 -48.31 0.78 24.02
C PHE A 140 -47.14 0.08 23.31
N GLY A 141 -46.18 -0.37 24.11
CA GLY A 141 -44.97 -1.04 23.66
C GLY A 141 -43.87 -0.08 23.18
N THR A 142 -42.69 -0.63 22.93
CA THR A 142 -41.54 0.12 22.41
C THR A 142 -41.49 0.06 20.89
N VAL A 143 -41.06 1.15 20.25
CA VAL A 143 -40.71 1.13 18.81
C VAL A 143 -39.36 0.43 18.66
N THR A 144 -39.32 -0.62 17.84
CA THR A 144 -38.12 -1.43 17.63
C THR A 144 -37.49 -1.13 16.28
N ALA A 145 -36.23 -1.57 16.10
CA ALA A 145 -35.56 -1.48 14.81
C ALA A 145 -36.33 -2.19 13.68
N GLN A 146 -37.08 -3.25 13.99
CA GLN A 146 -37.89 -3.97 12.99
C GLN A 146 -38.99 -3.09 12.42
N ASP A 147 -39.68 -2.32 13.26
CA ASP A 147 -40.74 -1.41 12.81
C ASP A 147 -40.19 -0.37 11.81
N LEU A 148 -38.96 0.10 12.04
CA LEU A 148 -38.30 1.06 11.15
C LEU A 148 -37.95 0.45 9.81
N VAL A 149 -37.40 -0.77 9.81
CA VAL A 149 -37.09 -1.52 8.59
C VAL A 149 -38.36 -1.74 7.76
N ASP A 150 -39.44 -2.16 8.41
CA ASP A 150 -40.72 -2.43 7.73
C ASP A 150 -41.31 -1.14 7.11
N ILE A 151 -41.20 -0.01 7.80
CA ILE A 151 -41.67 1.30 7.31
C ILE A 151 -40.79 1.80 6.16
N ILE A 152 -39.47 1.66 6.27
CA ILE A 152 -38.53 2.00 5.18
C ILE A 152 -38.84 1.16 3.94
N LYS A 153 -39.11 -0.13 4.12
CA LYS A 153 -39.48 -1.04 3.03
C LYS A 153 -40.81 -0.64 2.40
N ALA A 154 -41.80 -0.23 3.20
CA ALA A 154 -43.10 0.20 2.69
C ALA A 154 -43.03 1.53 1.91
N GLN A 155 -42.25 2.50 2.37
CA GLN A 155 -42.20 3.85 1.77
C GLN A 155 -41.18 3.96 0.64
N LEU A 156 -40.00 3.37 0.82
CA LEU A 156 -38.86 3.53 -0.07
C LEU A 156 -38.58 2.28 -0.91
N GLN A 157 -39.30 1.17 -0.67
CA GLN A 157 -39.12 -0.12 -1.36
C GLN A 157 -37.67 -0.63 -1.31
N ARG A 158 -36.95 -0.27 -0.24
CA ARG A 158 -35.55 -0.61 0.00
C ARG A 158 -35.47 -1.57 1.18
N ASP A 159 -34.69 -2.63 1.02
CA ASP A 159 -34.43 -3.58 2.10
C ASP A 159 -33.21 -3.12 2.93
N VAL A 160 -33.38 -3.07 4.25
CA VAL A 160 -32.39 -2.57 5.20
C VAL A 160 -32.30 -3.58 6.34
N ASP A 161 -31.08 -4.00 6.71
CA ASP A 161 -30.91 -4.94 7.81
C ASP A 161 -31.20 -4.24 9.16
N LYS A 162 -31.92 -4.89 10.07
CA LYS A 162 -32.13 -4.41 11.43
C LYS A 162 -30.83 -4.23 12.23
N ARG A 163 -29.76 -4.95 11.87
CA ARG A 163 -28.46 -4.89 12.56
C ARG A 163 -27.73 -3.56 12.39
N ILE A 164 -28.04 -2.83 11.31
CA ILE A 164 -27.42 -1.53 11.03
C ILE A 164 -28.20 -0.35 11.65
N VAL A 165 -29.38 -0.62 12.23
CA VAL A 165 -30.23 0.40 12.83
C VAL A 165 -29.91 0.57 14.31
N SER A 166 -29.54 1.78 14.70
CA SER A 166 -29.36 2.19 16.09
C SER A 166 -30.52 3.10 16.49
N LEU A 167 -31.31 2.64 17.47
CA LEU A 167 -32.51 3.34 17.94
C LEU A 167 -32.50 3.43 19.46
N PRO A 168 -32.72 4.62 20.07
CA PRO A 168 -33.01 4.73 21.50
C PRO A 168 -34.36 4.09 21.85
N GLU A 169 -34.59 3.79 23.13
CA GLU A 169 -35.89 3.25 23.55
C GLU A 169 -36.98 4.32 23.46
N ILE A 170 -37.92 4.17 22.52
CA ILE A 170 -39.03 5.11 22.30
C ILE A 170 -40.33 4.53 22.84
N ARG A 171 -40.94 5.23 23.81
CA ARG A 171 -42.22 4.86 24.47
C ARG A 171 -43.26 5.98 24.47
N GLU A 172 -42.96 7.11 23.84
CA GLU A 172 -43.82 8.29 23.80
C GLU A 172 -44.05 8.74 22.35
N THR A 173 -45.15 9.47 22.13
CA THR A 173 -45.41 10.14 20.86
C THR A 173 -44.54 11.39 20.74
N GLY A 174 -43.94 11.58 19.56
CA GLY A 174 -43.03 12.69 19.32
C GLY A 174 -42.14 12.48 18.11
N GLU A 175 -41.20 13.40 17.94
CA GLU A 175 -40.17 13.33 16.90
C GLU A 175 -38.87 12.80 17.48
N TYR A 176 -38.31 11.80 16.81
CA TYR A 176 -37.05 11.15 17.21
C TYR A 176 -36.13 11.00 16.01
N ILE A 177 -34.84 10.88 16.28
CA ILE A 177 -33.82 10.65 15.26
C ILE A 177 -33.26 9.25 15.46
N ALA A 178 -33.32 8.42 14.42
CA ALA A 178 -32.68 7.12 14.35
C ALA A 178 -31.41 7.22 13.49
N GLU A 179 -30.40 6.44 13.84
CA GLU A 179 -29.15 6.39 13.10
C GLU A 179 -29.03 5.05 12.37
N LEU A 180 -28.78 5.09 11.06
CA LEU A 180 -28.49 3.92 10.24
C LEU A 180 -27.03 3.88 9.85
N LYS A 181 -26.32 2.85 10.30
CA LYS A 181 -24.90 2.61 9.98
C LYS A 181 -24.78 1.83 8.66
N LEU A 182 -24.82 2.53 7.53
CA LEU A 182 -24.78 1.91 6.20
C LEU A 182 -23.39 1.37 5.84
N HIS A 183 -22.34 2.06 6.28
CA HIS A 183 -20.94 1.68 6.11
C HIS A 183 -20.17 2.05 7.39
N PRO A 184 -19.01 1.42 7.71
CA PRO A 184 -18.19 1.81 8.86
C PRO A 184 -17.95 3.32 9.01
N ASP A 185 -17.78 4.01 7.89
CA ASP A 185 -17.52 5.45 7.83
C ASP A 185 -18.77 6.30 7.48
N VAL A 186 -19.93 5.68 7.20
CA VAL A 186 -21.12 6.40 6.71
C VAL A 186 -22.34 6.05 7.56
N THR A 187 -22.84 7.06 8.26
CA THR A 187 -24.04 7.00 9.09
C THR A 187 -25.09 7.94 8.55
N ALA A 188 -26.30 7.45 8.32
CA ALA A 188 -27.45 8.25 7.89
C ALA A 188 -28.36 8.56 9.08
N ARG A 189 -28.89 9.79 9.15
CA ARG A 189 -29.84 10.20 10.19
C ARG A 189 -31.25 10.23 9.63
N VAL A 190 -32.14 9.47 10.24
CA VAL A 190 -33.54 9.36 9.82
C VAL A 190 -34.45 9.94 10.89
N ARG A 191 -35.34 10.85 10.47
CA ARG A 191 -36.36 11.43 11.35
C ARG A 191 -37.58 10.52 11.42
N LEU A 192 -38.05 10.29 12.63
CA LEU A 192 -39.23 9.47 12.94
C LEU A 192 -40.26 10.34 13.61
N ASN A 193 -41.50 10.25 13.15
CA ASN A 193 -42.64 10.90 13.80
C ASN A 193 -43.64 9.82 14.23
N ILE A 194 -43.80 9.67 15.55
CA ILE A 194 -44.67 8.66 16.14
C ILE A 194 -46.06 9.24 16.39
N PHE A 195 -47.06 8.63 15.76
CA PHE A 195 -48.47 8.97 15.93
C PHE A 195 -49.21 7.85 16.66
N ALA A 196 -50.04 8.25 17.61
CA ALA A 196 -51.01 7.36 18.24
C ALA A 196 -52.21 7.13 17.30
N ASN A 197 -52.65 5.89 17.15
CA ASN A 197 -53.94 5.54 16.55
C ASN A 197 -54.98 5.15 17.60
#